data_AF-A0A3N2D8X3-F1
#
_entry.id   AF-A0A3N2D8X3-F1
#
_cell.length_a   1.000
_cell.length_b   1.000
_cell.length_c   1.000
_cell.angle_alpha   90.00
_cell.angle_beta   90.00
_cell.angle_gamma   90.00
#
_symmetry.space_group_name_H-M   'P 1'
#
loop_
_entity.id
_entity.type
_entity.pdbx_description
1 polymer ?
#
loop_
_entity_poly.entity_id
_entity_poly.type
_entity_poly.pdbx_seq_one_letter_code
_entity_poly.pdbx_strand_id
1 'polypeptide(L)'
;MTSSTPARPSDSARRRGSARPIAAAGAVTLAVVGTLALASPAAVAAPDKPVVTVVATGGTIAGKATGREAFTSYRAGTYTMDDLLAQLQPEIAEIADVNVIQFGNKGSGGYTISEFYDLTRTVEQALETSDGVIVTTGTDTQEEFAYWLDLTVQSPKPVVTTGAMRPWAAGDSAGEAPVFGADGPANLFTAIRLAASQQTYCFGTVLMLNDEIHAAREVTKGNATMNDTFQTRLVGALGWVAGSDIYLNRAPARVLDCGTDAWATPFDLSTISAGDLPAVEIMYNYQAASGAGIRAFADAGATGIVTAGTGAGGISADASAARRDAVARGVWFVSTTRTGSGAVESTGEGIIAGLDLLPQKARLMLMLTRAFTTDIEQARVWFDTVAAPSFDMSAYADAGPEPTPSEEPTTEEPSGEPTTGEPSEEPSGEPSEEPSGEPTDGPSTDAPTGVTDEPSDTSSSPAGAASGGSSGGPLAFTGAGSVPLVLGVALVLIVSGAAVHGHRRRARHLTMTA
;
A
#
# COMPACT_ATOMS: atom_id res chain seq x y z
N MET A 1 18.98 38.24 -25.22
CA MET A 1 20.24 38.05 -25.98
C MET A 1 21.38 38.71 -25.18
N THR A 2 22.60 38.17 -25.25
CA THR A 2 23.92 38.84 -25.04
C THR A 2 23.99 40.04 -24.07
N SER A 3 24.61 39.95 -22.87
CA SER A 3 26.06 40.14 -22.59
C SER A 3 26.62 41.53 -22.97
N SER A 4 27.54 42.20 -22.24
CA SER A 4 28.67 41.68 -21.44
C SER A 4 29.27 42.71 -20.44
N THR A 5 30.21 42.25 -19.59
CA THR A 5 31.12 43.07 -18.73
C THR A 5 32.40 43.49 -19.49
N PRO A 6 33.08 44.60 -19.12
CA PRO A 6 34.32 44.54 -18.28
C PRO A 6 34.48 45.76 -17.31
N ALA A 7 34.96 45.63 -16.06
CA ALA A 7 36.33 45.40 -15.54
C ALA A 7 37.20 46.67 -15.27
N ARG A 8 37.91 46.66 -14.12
CA ARG A 8 38.92 47.63 -13.59
C ARG A 8 40.32 47.41 -14.25
N PRO A 9 41.46 48.09 -13.91
CA PRO A 9 41.77 48.99 -12.77
C PRO A 9 42.65 50.24 -13.07
N SER A 10 43.07 50.99 -12.04
CA SER A 10 44.48 51.37 -11.81
C SER A 10 44.72 51.92 -10.39
N ASP A 11 45.99 51.95 -9.97
CA ASP A 11 46.49 52.27 -8.62
C ASP A 11 47.36 53.54 -8.61
N SER A 12 47.47 54.23 -7.47
CA SER A 12 48.71 54.92 -7.01
C SER A 12 48.52 55.62 -5.66
N ALA A 13 49.63 55.83 -4.93
CA ALA A 13 49.63 56.20 -3.51
C ALA A 13 50.54 57.42 -3.18
N ARG A 14 50.64 57.73 -1.87
CA ARG A 14 51.51 58.74 -1.19
C ARG A 14 50.86 60.15 -1.07
N ARG A 15 51.26 61.04 -0.12
CA ARG A 15 52.45 61.05 0.75
C ARG A 15 52.27 61.85 2.06
N ARG A 16 52.99 61.40 3.11
CA ARG A 16 53.56 62.09 4.30
C ARG A 16 53.31 63.60 4.49
N GLY A 17 53.04 64.02 5.74
CA GLY A 17 53.33 65.36 6.27
C GLY A 17 53.21 65.40 7.80
N SER A 18 54.19 65.97 8.53
CA SER A 18 54.24 65.92 10.00
C SER A 18 54.72 67.24 10.62
N ALA A 19 54.05 67.72 11.67
CA ALA A 19 54.57 68.77 12.55
C ALA A 19 54.07 68.61 14.01
N ARG A 20 54.93 68.98 14.96
CA ARG A 20 54.72 69.21 16.40
C ARG A 20 55.21 70.66 16.68
N PRO A 21 55.07 71.28 17.88
CA PRO A 21 54.57 70.81 19.17
C PRO A 21 53.38 71.68 19.69
N ILE A 22 52.94 71.68 20.95
CA ILE A 22 53.53 72.30 22.17
C ILE A 22 52.94 71.61 23.44
N ALA A 23 53.53 71.84 24.62
CA ALA A 23 53.10 71.31 25.93
C ALA A 23 51.85 72.06 26.49
N ALA A 24 51.25 71.75 27.65
CA ALA A 24 51.68 70.91 28.78
C ALA A 24 50.48 70.39 29.62
N ALA A 25 50.81 69.66 30.70
CA ALA A 25 50.03 69.50 31.93
C ALA A 25 48.63 68.84 31.89
N GLY A 26 48.60 67.58 32.33
CA GLY A 26 47.88 67.26 33.58
C GLY A 26 46.37 66.99 33.53
N ALA A 27 45.98 65.86 32.95
CA ALA A 27 44.76 65.16 33.34
C ALA A 27 45.01 63.64 33.41
N VAL A 28 44.56 62.99 34.49
CA VAL A 28 44.55 61.52 34.57
C VAL A 28 43.28 61.02 33.89
N THR A 29 43.34 60.89 32.56
CA THR A 29 42.26 60.26 31.81
C THR A 29 42.29 58.76 32.08
N LEU A 30 41.33 58.27 32.86
CA LEU A 30 41.16 56.84 33.07
C LEU A 30 40.82 56.19 31.72
N ALA A 31 41.75 55.39 31.18
CA ALA A 31 41.58 54.75 29.89
C ALA A 31 40.55 53.62 30.01
N VAL A 32 39.28 53.95 29.76
CA VAL A 32 38.24 52.95 29.51
C VAL A 32 38.56 52.27 28.19
N VAL A 33 39.40 51.24 28.25
CA VAL A 33 39.55 50.26 27.17
C VAL A 33 38.23 49.52 27.11
N GLY A 34 37.32 50.03 26.28
CA GLY A 34 36.08 49.36 25.95
C GLY A 34 36.41 48.09 25.16
N THR A 35 36.65 47.00 25.88
CA THR A 35 36.62 45.65 25.32
C THR A 35 35.21 45.42 24.82
N LEU A 36 34.99 45.73 23.54
CA LEU A 36 33.80 45.30 22.83
C LEU A 36 33.91 43.77 22.72
N ALA A 37 33.41 43.10 23.75
CA ALA A 37 33.28 41.66 23.76
C ALA A 37 32.28 41.33 22.64
N LEU A 38 32.84 40.95 21.48
CA LEU A 38 32.11 40.21 20.47
C LEU A 38 31.68 38.91 21.16
N ALA A 39 30.50 38.93 21.74
CA ALA A 39 29.86 37.72 22.20
C ALA A 39 29.77 36.82 20.97
N SER A 40 30.51 35.71 21.00
CA SER A 40 30.28 34.62 20.04
C SER A 40 28.78 34.37 20.02
N PRO A 41 28.13 34.31 18.84
CA PRO A 41 26.73 33.89 18.82
C PRO A 41 26.68 32.56 19.55
N ALA A 42 25.89 32.50 20.63
CA ALA A 42 25.68 31.26 21.34
C ALA A 42 25.23 30.25 20.30
N ALA A 43 25.94 29.12 20.20
CA ALA A 43 25.59 28.10 19.23
C ALA A 43 24.16 27.66 19.54
N VAL A 44 23.22 28.09 18.70
CA VAL A 44 21.86 27.57 18.73
C VAL A 44 22.03 26.08 18.56
N ALA A 45 21.60 25.29 19.56
CA ALA A 45 21.66 23.85 19.44
C ALA A 45 20.97 23.47 18.13
N ALA A 46 21.59 22.60 17.34
CA ALA A 46 20.87 22.00 16.23
C ALA A 46 19.59 21.39 16.81
N PRO A 47 18.42 21.55 16.16
CA PRO A 47 17.21 20.92 16.65
C PRO A 47 17.48 19.41 16.80
N ASP A 48 17.06 18.85 17.94
CA ASP A 48 17.19 17.42 18.19
C ASP A 48 16.52 16.65 17.04
N LYS A 49 17.15 15.56 16.60
CA LYS A 49 16.66 14.81 15.43
C LYS A 49 15.33 14.14 15.76
N PRO A 50 14.44 13.96 14.76
CA PRO A 50 13.22 13.19 14.96
C PRO A 50 13.58 11.76 15.39
N VAL A 51 12.91 11.28 16.43
CA VAL A 51 13.09 9.93 16.96
C VAL A 51 12.18 8.99 16.21
N VAL A 52 12.74 7.96 15.56
CA VAL A 52 11.97 6.98 14.77
C VAL A 52 12.19 5.59 15.32
N THR A 53 11.12 4.89 15.72
CA THR A 53 11.23 3.50 16.21
C THR A 53 10.80 2.51 15.13
N VAL A 54 11.68 1.56 14.81
CA VAL A 54 11.41 0.45 13.88
C VAL A 54 10.93 -0.78 14.66
N VAL A 55 9.64 -1.05 14.58
CA VAL A 55 8.99 -2.25 15.13
C VAL A 55 9.07 -3.37 14.08
N ALA A 56 10.04 -4.27 14.25
CA ALA A 56 10.39 -5.26 13.24
C ALA A 56 9.67 -6.61 13.47
N THR A 57 8.96 -7.09 12.44
CA THR A 57 8.22 -8.37 12.47
C THR A 57 8.85 -9.45 11.57
N GLY A 58 9.86 -9.09 10.78
CA GLY A 58 10.66 -9.99 9.95
C GLY A 58 10.35 -9.86 8.45
N GLY A 59 9.68 -10.86 7.88
CA GLY A 59 9.34 -10.89 6.46
C GLY A 59 10.53 -11.03 5.51
N THR A 60 10.30 -10.71 4.24
CA THR A 60 11.27 -10.81 3.14
C THR A 60 12.39 -9.77 3.25
N ILE A 61 12.09 -8.60 3.83
CA ILE A 61 13.08 -7.55 4.11
C ILE A 61 14.17 -8.02 5.09
N ALA A 62 13.83 -8.87 6.06
CA ALA A 62 14.80 -9.56 6.93
C ALA A 62 15.21 -10.95 6.38
N GLY A 63 14.94 -11.24 5.10
CA GLY A 63 15.05 -12.58 4.53
C GLY A 63 16.45 -12.94 4.01
N LYS A 64 16.86 -14.19 4.27
CA LYS A 64 18.10 -14.78 3.73
C LYS A 64 17.81 -15.69 2.54
N ALA A 65 18.40 -15.40 1.38
CA ALA A 65 18.31 -16.20 0.16
C ALA A 65 19.29 -17.39 0.15
N THR A 66 19.04 -18.39 -0.69
CA THR A 66 20.00 -19.50 -0.94
C THR A 66 21.14 -19.13 -1.88
N GLY A 67 21.07 -17.95 -2.52
CA GLY A 67 22.01 -17.45 -3.53
C GLY A 67 21.68 -16.00 -3.87
N ARG A 68 22.59 -15.28 -4.54
CA ARG A 68 22.41 -13.83 -4.80
C ARG A 68 21.37 -13.54 -5.88
N GLU A 69 21.11 -14.54 -6.71
CA GLU A 69 20.12 -14.62 -7.78
C GLU A 69 18.79 -15.27 -7.33
N ALA A 70 18.72 -15.78 -6.10
CA ALA A 70 17.60 -16.59 -5.62
C ALA A 70 16.47 -15.74 -5.02
N PHE A 71 15.71 -15.05 -5.87
CA PHE A 71 14.62 -14.15 -5.43
C PHE A 71 13.44 -14.86 -4.77
N THR A 72 13.17 -16.13 -5.11
CA THR A 72 12.03 -16.92 -4.60
C THR A 72 12.42 -18.05 -3.65
N SER A 73 13.71 -18.39 -3.56
CA SER A 73 14.24 -19.44 -2.67
C SER A 73 14.96 -18.81 -1.49
N TYR A 74 14.21 -18.50 -0.44
CA TYR A 74 14.72 -17.80 0.74
C TYR A 74 13.94 -18.16 2.02
N ARG A 75 14.51 -17.81 3.17
CA ARG A 75 13.84 -17.83 4.47
C ARG A 75 13.51 -16.41 4.91
N ALA A 76 12.22 -16.06 4.87
CA ALA A 76 11.71 -14.84 5.49
C ALA A 76 12.00 -14.83 7.01
N GLY A 77 12.35 -13.67 7.55
CA GLY A 77 12.69 -13.49 8.95
C GLY A 77 13.93 -14.29 9.40
N THR A 78 15.12 -13.82 9.02
CA THR A 78 16.41 -14.44 9.37
C THR A 78 17.38 -13.45 10.00
N TYR A 79 17.61 -12.28 9.40
CA TYR A 79 18.46 -11.23 9.95
C TYR A 79 17.72 -10.43 11.05
N THR A 80 18.44 -9.77 11.97
CA THR A 80 17.82 -8.83 12.93
C THR A 80 17.71 -7.44 12.32
N MET A 81 16.83 -6.58 12.85
CA MET A 81 16.70 -5.21 12.34
C MET A 81 17.97 -4.38 12.59
N ASP A 82 18.67 -4.62 13.70
CA ASP A 82 19.96 -3.99 13.98
C ASP A 82 21.01 -4.34 12.91
N ASP A 83 21.05 -5.60 12.43
CA ASP A 83 21.93 -6.02 11.32
C ASP A 83 21.61 -5.26 10.02
N LEU A 84 20.32 -4.98 9.76
CA LEU A 84 19.87 -4.27 8.55
C LEU A 84 20.18 -2.78 8.62
N LEU A 85 19.85 -2.12 9.73
CA LEU A 85 20.11 -0.70 9.96
C LEU A 85 21.61 -0.40 9.95
N ALA A 86 22.45 -1.33 10.43
CA ALA A 86 23.91 -1.22 10.33
C ALA A 86 24.44 -1.15 8.88
N GLN A 87 23.68 -1.62 7.88
CA GLN A 87 24.06 -1.47 6.46
C GLN A 87 23.62 -0.12 5.85
N LEU A 88 22.84 0.68 6.58
CA LEU A 88 22.34 2.01 6.14
C LEU A 88 23.05 3.16 6.87
N GLN A 89 24.17 2.87 7.55
CA GLN A 89 24.99 3.82 8.29
C GLN A 89 26.22 4.23 7.47
N PRO A 90 26.62 5.52 7.46
CA PRO A 90 26.14 6.60 8.34
C PRO A 90 24.83 7.29 7.91
N GLU A 91 24.28 6.99 6.74
CA GLU A 91 23.27 7.85 6.08
C GLU A 91 21.96 7.98 6.86
N ILE A 92 21.46 6.94 7.54
CA ILE A 92 20.25 7.07 8.38
C ILE A 92 20.44 7.99 9.59
N ALA A 93 21.67 8.10 10.12
CA ALA A 93 21.96 8.97 11.25
C ALA A 93 21.99 10.46 10.86
N GLU A 94 21.96 10.80 9.57
CA GLU A 94 21.72 12.18 9.10
C GLU A 94 20.22 12.53 9.06
N ILE A 95 19.33 11.53 9.10
CA ILE A 95 17.87 11.68 8.95
C ILE A 95 17.16 11.68 10.32
N ALA A 96 17.47 10.69 11.16
CA ALA A 96 16.74 10.43 12.40
C ALA A 96 17.64 9.76 13.45
N ASP A 97 17.25 9.85 14.72
CA ASP A 97 17.80 8.98 15.76
C ASP A 97 16.90 7.73 15.84
N VAL A 98 17.40 6.61 15.30
CA VAL A 98 16.59 5.41 15.00
C VAL A 98 16.72 4.37 16.12
N ASN A 99 15.58 4.00 16.71
CA ASN A 99 15.45 2.92 17.71
C ASN A 99 14.89 1.63 17.08
N VAL A 100 15.08 0.49 17.74
CA VAL A 100 14.59 -0.82 17.29
C VAL A 100 13.75 -1.50 18.37
N ILE A 101 12.63 -2.09 17.96
CA ILE A 101 11.88 -3.10 18.73
C ILE A 101 11.72 -4.34 17.84
N GLN A 102 12.48 -5.40 18.12
CA GLN A 102 12.36 -6.67 17.40
C GLN A 102 11.14 -7.46 17.91
N PHE A 103 9.93 -7.02 17.54
CA PHE A 103 8.65 -7.63 17.92
C PHE A 103 8.55 -9.11 17.52
N GLY A 104 9.07 -9.46 16.35
CA GLY A 104 9.16 -10.85 15.90
C GLY A 104 10.04 -11.00 14.67
N ASN A 105 10.24 -12.24 14.20
CA ASN A 105 11.06 -12.50 13.02
C ASN A 105 10.55 -13.72 12.23
N LYS A 106 9.45 -13.56 11.49
CA LYS A 106 8.80 -14.61 10.69
C LYS A 106 8.15 -14.06 9.42
N GLY A 107 7.64 -14.93 8.55
CA GLY A 107 6.79 -14.54 7.41
C GLY A 107 5.46 -13.94 7.89
N SER A 108 4.93 -12.95 7.17
CA SER A 108 3.79 -12.14 7.63
C SER A 108 2.47 -12.93 7.74
N GLY A 109 2.23 -13.88 6.83
CA GLY A 109 1.12 -14.84 6.94
C GLY A 109 1.25 -15.85 8.10
N GLY A 110 2.31 -15.77 8.91
CA GLY A 110 2.51 -16.57 10.13
C GLY A 110 2.07 -15.86 11.42
N TYR A 111 1.53 -14.65 11.35
CA TYR A 111 1.04 -13.88 12.51
C TYR A 111 -0.44 -14.14 12.80
N THR A 112 -0.78 -14.14 14.09
CA THR A 112 -2.14 -14.34 14.61
C THR A 112 -2.81 -13.01 14.97
N ILE A 113 -4.14 -13.05 15.16
CA ILE A 113 -4.92 -11.87 15.60
C ILE A 113 -4.51 -11.38 17.00
N SER A 114 -4.09 -12.28 17.90
CA SER A 114 -3.53 -11.86 19.20
C SER A 114 -2.23 -11.08 19.02
N GLU A 115 -1.35 -11.53 18.12
CA GLU A 115 -0.11 -10.79 17.83
C GLU A 115 -0.37 -9.48 17.07
N PHE A 116 -1.49 -9.35 16.34
CA PHE A 116 -1.92 -8.08 15.77
C PHE A 116 -2.38 -7.09 16.87
N TYR A 117 -3.12 -7.56 17.88
CA TYR A 117 -3.45 -6.78 19.08
C TYR A 117 -2.17 -6.33 19.82
N ASP A 118 -1.24 -7.27 20.09
CA ASP A 118 0.02 -6.99 20.78
C ASP A 118 0.91 -6.02 19.96
N LEU A 119 0.85 -6.09 18.63
CA LEU A 119 1.56 -5.16 17.73
C LEU A 119 1.00 -3.74 17.85
N THR A 120 -0.32 -3.53 17.86
CA THR A 120 -0.91 -2.19 18.08
C THR A 120 -0.42 -1.60 19.41
N ARG A 121 -0.48 -2.37 20.49
CA ARG A 121 -0.01 -1.93 21.81
C ARG A 121 1.48 -1.59 21.83
N THR A 122 2.29 -2.34 21.07
CA THR A 122 3.73 -2.06 20.87
C THR A 122 3.97 -0.77 20.07
N VAL A 123 3.20 -0.53 19.01
CA VAL A 123 3.27 0.68 18.19
C VAL A 123 2.84 1.91 18.99
N GLU A 124 1.74 1.83 19.73
CA GLU A 124 1.26 2.92 20.58
C GLU A 124 2.28 3.28 21.67
N GLN A 125 2.83 2.28 22.38
CA GLN A 125 3.88 2.51 23.37
C GLN A 125 5.14 3.14 22.76
N ALA A 126 5.53 2.76 21.56
CA ALA A 126 6.65 3.38 20.86
C ALA A 126 6.37 4.85 20.46
N LEU A 127 5.11 5.19 20.14
CA LEU A 127 4.69 6.55 19.81
C LEU A 127 4.55 7.48 21.03
N GLU A 128 4.62 6.97 22.26
CA GLU A 128 4.76 7.80 23.47
C GLU A 128 6.07 8.61 23.44
N THR A 129 7.17 7.99 22.97
CA THR A 129 8.53 8.56 23.01
C THR A 129 9.16 8.82 21.64
N SER A 130 8.61 8.26 20.56
CA SER A 130 9.07 8.48 19.18
C SER A 130 8.20 9.51 18.47
N ASP A 131 8.75 10.25 17.52
CA ASP A 131 7.99 11.14 16.63
C ASP A 131 7.28 10.36 15.52
N GLY A 132 7.81 9.21 15.12
CA GLY A 132 7.16 8.28 14.20
C GLY A 132 7.55 6.82 14.42
N VAL A 133 6.75 5.90 13.91
CA VAL A 133 6.99 4.45 13.98
C VAL A 133 6.97 3.82 12.58
N ILE A 134 7.87 2.87 12.37
CA ILE A 134 7.93 2.04 11.16
C ILE A 134 7.67 0.60 11.54
N VAL A 135 6.80 -0.08 10.80
CA VAL A 135 6.54 -1.52 10.96
C VAL A 135 7.06 -2.27 9.74
N THR A 136 8.18 -2.97 9.87
CA THR A 136 8.76 -3.76 8.78
C THR A 136 8.20 -5.18 8.79
N THR A 137 7.56 -5.61 7.71
CA THR A 137 6.87 -6.90 7.63
C THR A 137 7.08 -7.59 6.27
N GLY A 138 6.55 -8.80 6.12
CA GLY A 138 6.52 -9.52 4.84
C GLY A 138 5.39 -9.01 3.95
N THR A 139 5.65 -8.83 2.66
CA THR A 139 4.70 -8.18 1.74
C THR A 139 3.38 -8.95 1.57
N ASP A 140 3.37 -10.28 1.74
CA ASP A 140 2.20 -11.14 1.47
C ASP A 140 0.91 -10.73 2.19
N THR A 141 0.98 -10.28 3.45
CA THR A 141 -0.14 -9.72 4.22
C THR A 141 0.13 -8.30 4.72
N GLN A 142 1.09 -7.57 4.15
CA GLN A 142 1.43 -6.21 4.59
C GLN A 142 0.24 -5.23 4.48
N GLU A 143 -0.67 -5.44 3.53
CA GLU A 143 -1.91 -4.66 3.43
C GLU A 143 -2.91 -4.93 4.57
N GLU A 144 -2.83 -6.10 5.23
CA GLU A 144 -3.60 -6.42 6.45
C GLU A 144 -2.93 -5.83 7.69
N PHE A 145 -1.60 -5.89 7.79
CA PHE A 145 -0.83 -5.19 8.85
C PHE A 145 -1.11 -3.68 8.82
N ALA A 146 -1.01 -3.07 7.63
CA ALA A 146 -1.25 -1.64 7.45
C ALA A 146 -2.67 -1.25 7.85
N TYR A 147 -3.68 -1.98 7.35
CA TYR A 147 -5.08 -1.63 7.62
C TYR A 147 -5.51 -1.94 9.07
N TRP A 148 -4.93 -2.96 9.71
CA TRP A 148 -5.14 -3.18 11.15
C TRP A 148 -4.64 -2.00 11.98
N LEU A 149 -3.41 -1.53 11.72
CA LEU A 149 -2.84 -0.39 12.44
C LEU A 149 -3.60 0.91 12.14
N ASP A 150 -4.02 1.12 10.89
CA ASP A 150 -4.89 2.24 10.49
C ASP A 150 -6.21 2.26 11.27
N LEU A 151 -6.78 1.09 11.51
CA LEU A 151 -8.02 0.95 12.26
C LEU A 151 -7.84 1.01 13.78
N THR A 152 -6.65 0.79 14.35
CA THR A 152 -6.51 0.54 15.81
C THR A 152 -5.55 1.42 16.57
N VAL A 153 -4.57 2.08 15.93
CA VAL A 153 -3.61 2.97 16.61
C VAL A 153 -4.24 4.32 16.91
N GLN A 154 -4.35 4.68 18.18
CA GLN A 154 -5.01 5.92 18.64
C GLN A 154 -4.05 7.12 18.73
N SER A 155 -3.11 7.25 17.77
CA SER A 155 -2.10 8.31 17.76
C SER A 155 -1.92 8.92 16.36
N PRO A 156 -2.01 10.26 16.20
CA PRO A 156 -1.92 10.93 14.90
C PRO A 156 -0.48 11.04 14.35
N LYS A 157 0.54 10.61 15.11
CA LYS A 157 1.93 10.57 14.64
C LYS A 157 2.11 9.57 13.48
N PRO A 158 3.06 9.79 12.55
CA PRO A 158 3.31 8.89 11.43
C PRO A 158 3.51 7.41 11.82
N VAL A 159 2.70 6.53 11.21
CA VAL A 159 2.92 5.08 11.20
C VAL A 159 3.11 4.62 9.76
N VAL A 160 4.29 4.08 9.45
CA VAL A 160 4.68 3.64 8.10
C VAL A 160 4.92 2.14 8.09
N THR A 161 4.14 1.38 7.33
CA THR A 161 4.44 -0.03 7.05
C THR A 161 5.37 -0.15 5.84
N THR A 162 6.42 -0.96 5.93
CA THR A 162 7.33 -1.23 4.81
C THR A 162 7.78 -2.70 4.77
N GLY A 163 8.45 -3.09 3.69
CA GLY A 163 8.82 -4.47 3.39
C GLY A 163 9.77 -4.56 2.20
N ALA A 164 9.90 -5.75 1.62
CA ALA A 164 10.68 -5.98 0.40
C ALA A 164 10.08 -7.11 -0.44
N MET A 165 10.21 -7.03 -1.76
CA MET A 165 9.83 -8.12 -2.67
C MET A 165 10.98 -9.09 -2.95
N ARG A 166 12.23 -8.68 -2.73
CA ARG A 166 13.41 -9.53 -2.81
C ARG A 166 14.09 -9.66 -1.44
N PRO A 167 14.71 -10.82 -1.12
CA PRO A 167 15.48 -10.99 0.11
C PRO A 167 16.67 -10.03 0.16
N TRP A 168 17.16 -9.72 1.35
CA TRP A 168 18.23 -8.74 1.54
C TRP A 168 19.59 -9.27 1.05
N ALA A 169 19.96 -10.46 1.53
CA ALA A 169 21.28 -11.05 1.35
C ALA A 169 21.23 -12.59 1.30
N ALA A 170 22.32 -13.19 0.86
CA ALA A 170 22.53 -14.64 0.89
C ALA A 170 23.66 -15.08 1.86
N GLY A 171 24.47 -14.15 2.37
CA GLY A 171 25.58 -14.41 3.28
C GLY A 171 25.16 -14.72 4.71
N ASP A 172 26.13 -14.98 5.59
CA ASP A 172 25.86 -15.28 7.00
C ASP A 172 25.53 -14.02 7.82
N SER A 173 26.00 -12.85 7.40
CA SER A 173 25.53 -11.53 7.84
C SER A 173 24.73 -10.79 6.76
N ALA A 174 23.98 -9.75 7.14
CA ALA A 174 23.16 -8.95 6.23
C ALA A 174 23.99 -8.10 5.23
N GLY A 175 25.27 -7.83 5.53
CA GLY A 175 26.19 -7.14 4.62
C GLY A 175 26.89 -8.06 3.61
N GLU A 176 26.80 -9.38 3.78
CA GLU A 176 27.49 -10.35 2.93
C GLU A 176 26.61 -10.85 1.77
N ALA A 177 27.19 -10.88 0.56
CA ALA A 177 26.54 -11.39 -0.63
C ALA A 177 25.10 -10.84 -0.84
N PRO A 178 24.93 -9.50 -0.96
CA PRO A 178 23.62 -8.88 -1.18
C PRO A 178 22.97 -9.41 -2.45
N VAL A 179 21.66 -9.64 -2.38
CA VAL A 179 20.85 -10.15 -3.50
C VAL A 179 20.79 -9.12 -4.62
N PHE A 180 20.80 -9.58 -5.87
CA PHE A 180 20.86 -8.69 -7.03
C PHE A 180 19.60 -7.83 -7.15
N GLY A 181 19.76 -6.53 -6.91
CA GLY A 181 18.65 -5.57 -6.90
C GLY A 181 17.67 -5.81 -5.76
N ALA A 182 18.14 -6.19 -4.57
CA ALA A 182 17.34 -6.18 -3.34
C ALA A 182 16.77 -4.79 -3.08
N ASP A 183 15.46 -4.71 -2.82
CA ASP A 183 14.71 -3.46 -2.62
C ASP A 183 14.59 -3.04 -1.15
N GLY A 184 14.75 -3.98 -0.22
CA GLY A 184 14.71 -3.75 1.22
C GLY A 184 15.55 -2.57 1.74
N PRO A 185 16.82 -2.39 1.33
CA PRO A 185 17.64 -1.27 1.77
C PRO A 185 17.06 0.10 1.39
N ALA A 186 16.53 0.23 0.16
CA ALA A 186 15.91 1.46 -0.31
C ALA A 186 14.58 1.71 0.40
N ASN A 187 13.69 0.71 0.44
CA ASN A 187 12.38 0.81 1.09
C ASN A 187 12.48 1.19 2.57
N LEU A 188 13.45 0.63 3.31
CA LEU A 188 13.68 0.96 4.72
C LEU A 188 14.23 2.38 4.88
N PHE A 189 15.21 2.77 4.07
CA PHE A 189 15.81 4.10 4.11
C PHE A 189 14.79 5.21 3.80
N THR A 190 13.94 5.02 2.78
CA THR A 190 12.92 6.01 2.41
C THR A 190 11.72 6.00 3.38
N ALA A 191 11.39 4.86 3.99
CA ALA A 191 10.44 4.81 5.11
C ALA A 191 10.95 5.56 6.37
N ILE A 192 12.24 5.44 6.71
CA ILE A 192 12.88 6.22 7.79
C ILE A 192 12.74 7.71 7.52
N ARG A 193 13.01 8.16 6.29
CA ARG A 193 12.79 9.56 5.90
C ARG A 193 11.32 9.98 6.01
N LEU A 194 10.38 9.15 5.57
CA LEU A 194 8.96 9.48 5.62
C LEU A 194 8.46 9.67 7.06
N ALA A 195 8.77 8.73 7.96
CA ALA A 195 8.41 8.82 9.38
C ALA A 195 9.08 10.02 10.07
N ALA A 196 10.36 10.27 9.78
CA ALA A 196 11.11 11.42 10.29
C ALA A 196 10.53 12.78 9.83
N SER A 197 9.98 12.84 8.62
CA SER A 197 9.51 14.09 8.00
C SER A 197 8.25 14.71 8.62
N GLN A 198 7.49 13.93 9.40
CA GLN A 198 6.15 14.28 9.93
C GLN A 198 5.09 14.63 8.86
N GLN A 199 5.37 14.50 7.56
CA GLN A 199 4.43 14.90 6.49
C GLN A 199 3.16 14.03 6.40
N THR A 200 3.19 12.82 6.96
CA THR A 200 2.02 11.93 7.09
C THR A 200 1.36 11.99 8.47
N TYR A 201 1.62 13.03 9.27
CA TYR A 201 0.87 13.28 10.50
C TYR A 201 -0.64 13.39 10.19
N CYS A 202 -1.48 12.82 11.04
CA CYS A 202 -2.93 12.62 10.85
C CYS A 202 -3.36 11.78 9.63
N PHE A 203 -2.47 11.22 8.81
CA PHE A 203 -2.91 10.37 7.67
C PHE A 203 -3.46 9.01 8.11
N GLY A 204 -3.28 8.63 9.38
CA GLY A 204 -3.45 7.23 9.82
C GLY A 204 -2.20 6.42 9.52
N THR A 205 -2.36 5.14 9.22
CA THR A 205 -1.22 4.32 8.75
C THR A 205 -1.05 4.43 7.24
N VAL A 206 0.20 4.53 6.78
CA VAL A 206 0.56 4.45 5.36
C VAL A 206 1.35 3.18 5.05
N LEU A 207 1.28 2.73 3.80
CA LEU A 207 2.16 1.70 3.24
C LEU A 207 3.16 2.35 2.30
N MET A 208 4.44 2.08 2.52
CA MET A 208 5.52 2.57 1.66
C MET A 208 6.39 1.43 1.13
N LEU A 209 6.51 1.32 -0.20
CA LEU A 209 7.36 0.36 -0.89
C LEU A 209 7.60 0.85 -2.35
N ASN A 210 8.79 0.59 -2.91
CA ASN A 210 9.14 1.00 -4.29
C ASN A 210 8.94 2.52 -4.50
N ASP A 211 9.36 3.31 -3.51
CA ASP A 211 9.23 4.78 -3.40
C ASP A 211 7.81 5.38 -3.46
N GLU A 212 6.77 4.57 -3.69
CA GLU A 212 5.36 5.00 -3.59
C GLU A 212 4.84 4.98 -2.15
N ILE A 213 3.94 5.92 -1.84
CA ILE A 213 3.29 6.09 -0.54
C ILE A 213 1.79 5.91 -0.74
N HIS A 214 1.17 4.97 -0.04
CA HIS A 214 -0.26 4.66 -0.18
C HIS A 214 -1.01 4.70 1.15
N ALA A 215 -2.31 4.97 1.10
CA ALA A 215 -3.19 4.83 2.26
C ALA A 215 -3.34 3.35 2.65
N ALA A 216 -3.18 3.02 3.94
CA ALA A 216 -3.33 1.66 4.42
C ALA A 216 -4.69 1.03 4.08
N ARG A 217 -5.77 1.83 4.03
CA ARG A 217 -7.09 1.42 3.55
C ARG A 217 -7.09 0.98 2.07
N GLU A 218 -6.54 1.79 1.18
CA GLU A 218 -6.78 1.69 -0.27
C GLU A 218 -5.82 0.73 -1.00
N VAL A 219 -4.62 0.50 -0.45
CA VAL A 219 -3.50 -0.21 -1.10
C VAL A 219 -3.67 -1.74 -1.14
N THR A 220 -3.16 -2.42 -2.17
CA THR A 220 -3.17 -3.89 -2.23
C THR A 220 -2.03 -4.49 -3.05
N LYS A 221 -1.56 -5.69 -2.66
CA LYS A 221 -0.54 -6.46 -3.38
C LYS A 221 -1.11 -7.01 -4.70
N GLY A 222 -0.89 -6.28 -5.78
CA GLY A 222 -1.39 -6.60 -7.12
C GLY A 222 -0.60 -7.65 -7.89
N ASN A 223 0.63 -7.98 -7.46
CA ASN A 223 1.53 -8.92 -8.13
C ASN A 223 2.26 -9.84 -7.14
N ALA A 224 2.50 -11.10 -7.54
CA ALA A 224 3.17 -12.09 -6.70
C ALA A 224 4.69 -11.86 -6.56
N THR A 225 5.36 -11.25 -7.53
CA THR A 225 6.84 -11.23 -7.64
C THR A 225 7.47 -9.91 -8.09
N MET A 226 6.69 -8.97 -8.63
CA MET A 226 7.18 -7.66 -9.09
C MET A 226 7.37 -6.67 -7.93
N ASN A 227 8.30 -5.72 -8.06
CA ASN A 227 8.60 -4.74 -7.01
C ASN A 227 7.49 -3.67 -6.87
N ASP A 228 6.93 -3.22 -7.99
CA ASP A 228 5.79 -2.29 -8.13
C ASP A 228 4.42 -2.93 -7.76
N THR A 229 4.43 -3.91 -6.86
CA THR A 229 3.26 -4.74 -6.56
C THR A 229 2.17 -4.00 -5.78
N PHE A 230 2.51 -3.09 -4.87
CA PHE A 230 1.51 -2.37 -4.09
C PHE A 230 0.84 -1.32 -4.96
N GLN A 231 -0.47 -1.47 -5.13
CA GLN A 231 -1.25 -0.74 -6.11
C GLN A 231 -2.56 -0.25 -5.49
N THR A 232 -2.89 1.01 -5.74
CA THR A 232 -4.12 1.64 -5.22
C THR A 232 -5.10 1.85 -6.36
N ARG A 233 -5.83 0.77 -6.69
CA ARG A 233 -6.42 0.51 -8.02
C ARG A 233 -7.46 1.51 -8.53
N LEU A 234 -8.12 2.27 -7.66
CA LEU A 234 -9.17 3.23 -8.04
C LEU A 234 -8.72 4.70 -8.04
N VAL A 235 -7.74 5.06 -7.20
CA VAL A 235 -7.46 6.46 -6.84
C VAL A 235 -5.95 6.80 -6.78
N GLY A 236 -5.07 5.85 -7.09
CA GLY A 236 -3.62 6.05 -7.16
C GLY A 236 -2.95 6.20 -5.80
N ALA A 237 -1.61 6.29 -5.78
CA ALA A 237 -0.85 6.57 -4.58
C ALA A 237 -1.22 7.92 -3.92
N LEU A 238 -0.90 8.09 -2.64
CA LEU A 238 -0.95 9.38 -1.97
C LEU A 238 0.17 10.31 -2.45
N GLY A 239 1.32 9.70 -2.79
CA GLY A 239 2.53 10.40 -3.14
C GLY A 239 3.68 9.45 -3.45
N TRP A 240 4.87 10.03 -3.63
CA TRP A 240 6.10 9.30 -3.86
C TRP A 240 7.31 10.04 -3.27
N VAL A 241 8.46 9.37 -3.20
CA VAL A 241 9.76 9.97 -2.88
C VAL A 241 10.63 10.03 -4.12
N ALA A 242 11.31 11.15 -4.35
CA ALA A 242 12.28 11.30 -5.43
C ALA A 242 13.55 12.01 -4.93
N GLY A 243 14.68 11.28 -4.93
CA GLY A 243 15.94 11.79 -4.40
C GLY A 243 15.88 11.98 -2.87
N SER A 244 15.87 13.23 -2.42
CA SER A 244 15.62 13.64 -1.03
C SER A 244 14.14 13.91 -0.72
N ASP A 245 13.35 14.24 -1.75
CA ASP A 245 12.12 15.00 -1.59
C ASP A 245 10.91 14.07 -1.54
N ILE A 246 9.93 14.41 -0.71
CA ILE A 246 8.65 13.68 -0.55
C ILE A 246 7.56 14.54 -1.19
N TYR A 247 6.76 13.95 -2.08
CA TYR A 247 5.68 14.62 -2.79
C TYR A 247 4.34 13.96 -2.44
N LEU A 248 3.52 14.64 -1.62
CA LEU A 248 2.17 14.19 -1.27
C LEU A 248 1.13 15.02 -2.06
N ASN A 249 0.42 14.36 -2.97
CA ASN A 249 -0.58 14.99 -3.86
C ASN A 249 -2.02 14.53 -3.57
N ARG A 250 -2.21 13.50 -2.73
CA ARG A 250 -3.48 13.15 -2.08
C ARG A 250 -3.23 12.90 -0.59
N ALA A 251 -4.31 12.96 0.19
CA ALA A 251 -4.36 12.50 1.57
C ALA A 251 -5.58 11.57 1.78
N PRO A 252 -5.60 10.69 2.79
CA PRO A 252 -6.81 10.00 3.24
C PRO A 252 -7.81 11.00 3.85
N ALA A 253 -9.12 10.80 3.66
CA ALA A 253 -10.13 11.79 4.10
C ALA A 253 -10.13 12.08 5.62
N ARG A 254 -9.64 11.16 6.46
CA ARG A 254 -9.46 11.32 7.91
C ARG A 254 -8.61 12.54 8.31
N VAL A 255 -7.81 13.12 7.40
CA VAL A 255 -7.07 14.35 7.69
C VAL A 255 -7.96 15.57 7.96
N LEU A 256 -9.23 15.55 7.53
CA LEU A 256 -10.20 16.61 7.84
C LEU A 256 -10.49 16.70 9.35
N ASP A 257 -10.51 15.55 10.04
CA ASP A 257 -10.81 15.45 11.47
C ASP A 257 -9.57 15.70 12.37
N CYS A 258 -8.40 15.97 11.78
CA CYS A 258 -7.12 16.08 12.47
C CYS A 258 -7.13 17.05 13.65
N GLY A 259 -6.74 16.57 14.83
CA GLY A 259 -6.76 17.36 16.08
C GLY A 259 -8.11 17.40 16.78
N THR A 260 -9.10 16.64 16.31
CA THR A 260 -10.40 16.42 16.99
C THR A 260 -10.57 14.97 17.42
N ASP A 261 -11.50 14.72 18.35
CA ASP A 261 -11.85 13.36 18.80
C ASP A 261 -12.37 12.47 17.65
N ALA A 262 -12.86 13.05 16.55
CA ALA A 262 -13.36 12.32 15.38
C ALA A 262 -12.24 11.72 14.49
N TRP A 263 -10.97 12.12 14.70
CA TRP A 263 -9.83 11.47 14.05
C TRP A 263 -9.60 10.04 14.55
N ALA A 264 -9.93 9.78 15.82
CA ALA A 264 -9.80 8.48 16.44
C ALA A 264 -10.84 7.49 15.87
N THR A 265 -10.46 6.22 15.77
CA THR A 265 -11.40 5.17 15.39
C THR A 265 -12.19 4.71 16.62
N PRO A 266 -13.39 4.11 16.46
CA PRO A 266 -14.11 3.50 17.58
C PRO A 266 -13.45 2.20 18.11
N PHE A 267 -12.21 1.91 17.74
CA PHE A 267 -11.53 0.62 17.95
C PHE A 267 -10.30 0.74 18.86
N ASP A 268 -10.43 1.49 19.97
CA ASP A 268 -9.40 1.59 21.01
C ASP A 268 -9.18 0.24 21.71
N LEU A 269 -8.13 -0.47 21.31
CA LEU A 269 -7.76 -1.79 21.84
C LEU A 269 -7.33 -1.75 23.32
N SER A 270 -7.15 -0.58 23.95
CA SER A 270 -6.93 -0.51 25.40
C SER A 270 -8.19 -0.77 26.23
N THR A 271 -9.38 -0.73 25.60
CA THR A 271 -10.68 -0.93 26.26
C THR A 271 -11.18 -2.38 26.27
N ILE A 272 -10.57 -3.27 25.48
CA ILE A 272 -10.91 -4.69 25.37
C ILE A 272 -9.66 -5.57 25.57
N SER A 273 -9.81 -6.89 25.53
CA SER A 273 -8.69 -7.83 25.48
C SER A 273 -8.57 -8.52 24.12
N ALA A 274 -7.40 -9.08 23.83
CA ALA A 274 -7.19 -9.93 22.64
C ALA A 274 -8.14 -11.14 22.56
N GLY A 275 -8.73 -11.56 23.69
CA GLY A 275 -9.72 -12.65 23.76
C GLY A 275 -11.14 -12.25 23.36
N ASP A 276 -11.43 -10.95 23.29
CA ASP A 276 -12.75 -10.42 22.89
C ASP A 276 -12.86 -10.26 21.37
N LEU A 277 -11.75 -10.38 20.63
CA LEU A 277 -11.69 -10.33 19.17
C LEU A 277 -12.32 -11.59 18.55
N PRO A 278 -13.46 -11.50 17.84
CA PRO A 278 -14.24 -12.67 17.45
C PRO A 278 -13.71 -13.33 16.19
N ALA A 279 -13.99 -14.63 16.05
CA ALA A 279 -13.74 -15.36 14.82
C ALA A 279 -14.55 -14.77 13.64
N VAL A 280 -13.84 -14.34 12.60
CA VAL A 280 -14.39 -13.83 11.33
C VAL A 280 -13.64 -14.44 10.16
N GLU A 281 -14.39 -14.97 9.19
CA GLU A 281 -13.86 -15.79 8.08
C GLU A 281 -14.19 -15.22 6.70
N ILE A 282 -13.50 -15.67 5.66
CA ILE A 282 -13.73 -15.26 4.27
C ILE A 282 -14.22 -16.46 3.44
N MET A 283 -15.38 -16.33 2.82
CA MET A 283 -15.90 -17.28 1.83
C MET A 283 -15.71 -16.73 0.41
N TYR A 284 -14.97 -17.47 -0.42
CA TYR A 284 -14.72 -17.10 -1.81
C TYR A 284 -15.80 -17.67 -2.73
N ASN A 285 -16.51 -16.82 -3.49
CA ASN A 285 -17.53 -17.27 -4.42
C ASN A 285 -16.96 -17.55 -5.82
N TYR A 286 -17.49 -18.56 -6.48
CA TYR A 286 -17.12 -19.01 -7.82
C TYR A 286 -18.30 -19.77 -8.48
N GLN A 287 -18.16 -20.15 -9.75
CA GLN A 287 -19.20 -20.90 -10.45
C GLN A 287 -19.47 -22.24 -9.75
N ALA A 288 -20.74 -22.48 -9.39
CA ALA A 288 -21.15 -23.62 -8.57
C ALA A 288 -20.47 -23.74 -7.18
N ALA A 289 -20.00 -22.62 -6.60
CA ALA A 289 -19.61 -22.60 -5.19
C ALA A 289 -20.79 -23.02 -4.30
N SER A 290 -20.58 -23.98 -3.41
CA SER A 290 -21.63 -24.47 -2.50
C SER A 290 -21.65 -23.68 -1.19
N GLY A 291 -22.78 -23.75 -0.46
CA GLY A 291 -22.89 -23.20 0.89
C GLY A 291 -22.09 -23.95 1.97
N ALA A 292 -21.24 -24.92 1.62
CA ALA A 292 -20.52 -25.76 2.59
C ALA A 292 -19.54 -24.95 3.47
N GLY A 293 -18.78 -24.03 2.89
CA GLY A 293 -17.85 -23.18 3.66
C GLY A 293 -18.56 -22.27 4.67
N ILE A 294 -19.67 -21.65 4.25
CA ILE A 294 -20.48 -20.78 5.13
C ILE A 294 -21.02 -21.57 6.33
N ARG A 295 -21.52 -22.79 6.09
CA ARG A 295 -21.95 -23.69 7.19
C ARG A 295 -20.77 -24.05 8.09
N ALA A 296 -19.66 -24.53 7.53
CA ALA A 296 -18.49 -24.93 8.32
C ALA A 296 -17.95 -23.80 9.21
N PHE A 297 -17.87 -22.56 8.72
CA PHE A 297 -17.44 -21.41 9.53
C PHE A 297 -18.44 -21.07 10.65
N ALA A 298 -19.74 -21.01 10.33
CA ALA A 298 -20.79 -20.73 11.32
C ALA A 298 -20.92 -21.86 12.37
N ASP A 299 -20.74 -23.12 11.97
CA ASP A 299 -20.78 -24.30 12.83
C ASP A 299 -19.51 -24.39 13.72
N ALA A 300 -18.40 -23.80 13.28
CA ALA A 300 -17.18 -23.59 14.08
C ALA A 300 -17.24 -22.34 14.99
N GLY A 301 -18.33 -21.57 14.96
CA GLY A 301 -18.55 -20.42 15.84
C GLY A 301 -18.10 -19.05 15.29
N ALA A 302 -17.82 -18.92 13.99
CA ALA A 302 -17.54 -17.62 13.38
C ALA A 302 -18.76 -16.68 13.51
N THR A 303 -18.58 -15.50 14.11
CA THR A 303 -19.67 -14.52 14.29
C THR A 303 -19.82 -13.55 13.12
N GLY A 304 -18.83 -13.52 12.22
CA GLY A 304 -18.84 -12.76 10.98
C GLY A 304 -18.30 -13.59 9.81
N ILE A 305 -18.87 -13.43 8.61
CA ILE A 305 -18.36 -14.04 7.38
C ILE A 305 -18.37 -13.01 6.24
N VAL A 306 -17.19 -12.70 5.70
CA VAL A 306 -17.06 -11.88 4.50
C VAL A 306 -17.23 -12.76 3.27
N THR A 307 -18.10 -12.37 2.32
CA THR A 307 -18.22 -13.09 1.04
C THR A 307 -17.51 -12.32 -0.07
N ALA A 308 -16.44 -12.89 -0.63
CA ALA A 308 -15.78 -12.39 -1.84
C ALA A 308 -16.59 -12.79 -3.07
N GLY A 309 -17.60 -11.97 -3.39
CA GLY A 309 -18.58 -12.24 -4.44
C GLY A 309 -18.05 -12.12 -5.87
N THR A 310 -18.84 -12.59 -6.83
CA THR A 310 -18.61 -12.42 -8.28
C THR A 310 -19.30 -11.16 -8.79
N GLY A 311 -18.60 -10.31 -9.55
CA GLY A 311 -19.14 -9.04 -10.04
C GLY A 311 -19.39 -8.06 -8.88
N ALA A 312 -20.55 -7.42 -8.83
CA ALA A 312 -20.97 -6.57 -7.70
C ALA A 312 -21.44 -7.40 -6.48
N GLY A 313 -20.56 -8.27 -5.95
CA GLY A 313 -20.82 -9.03 -4.72
C GLY A 313 -21.74 -10.26 -4.82
N GLY A 314 -22.10 -10.70 -6.03
CA GLY A 314 -23.02 -11.84 -6.21
C GLY A 314 -22.48 -13.17 -5.66
N ILE A 315 -23.35 -13.96 -5.04
CA ILE A 315 -23.04 -15.33 -4.57
C ILE A 315 -24.01 -16.37 -5.16
N SER A 316 -23.64 -17.65 -5.14
CA SER A 316 -24.50 -18.73 -5.68
C SER A 316 -25.83 -18.88 -4.91
N ALA A 317 -26.78 -19.62 -5.48
CA ALA A 317 -28.05 -19.94 -4.79
C ALA A 317 -27.81 -20.76 -3.51
N ASP A 318 -26.91 -21.75 -3.56
CA ASP A 318 -26.54 -22.59 -2.41
C ASP A 318 -25.82 -21.81 -1.31
N ALA A 319 -24.94 -20.88 -1.70
CA ALA A 319 -24.29 -19.96 -0.77
C ALA A 319 -25.29 -18.96 -0.19
N SER A 320 -26.24 -18.47 -1.00
CA SER A 320 -27.34 -17.61 -0.54
C SER A 320 -28.26 -18.30 0.47
N ALA A 321 -28.51 -19.60 0.30
CA ALA A 321 -29.24 -20.40 1.29
C ALA A 321 -28.46 -20.50 2.60
N ALA A 322 -27.22 -20.98 2.55
CA ALA A 322 -26.37 -21.09 3.74
C ALA A 322 -26.14 -19.74 4.46
N ARG A 323 -26.08 -18.62 3.71
CA ARG A 323 -26.02 -17.27 4.28
C ARG A 323 -27.26 -16.96 5.11
N ARG A 324 -28.47 -17.22 4.61
CA ARG A 324 -29.71 -17.03 5.38
C ARG A 324 -29.75 -17.91 6.62
N ASP A 325 -29.34 -19.18 6.49
CA ASP A 325 -29.30 -20.15 7.60
C ASP A 325 -28.27 -19.75 8.69
N ALA A 326 -27.24 -18.99 8.34
CA ALA A 326 -26.24 -18.44 9.26
C ALA A 326 -26.68 -17.08 9.86
N VAL A 327 -27.29 -16.20 9.08
CA VAL A 327 -27.93 -14.95 9.57
C VAL A 327 -28.99 -15.26 10.62
N ALA A 328 -29.82 -16.28 10.40
CA ALA A 328 -30.81 -16.76 11.38
C ALA A 328 -30.19 -17.32 12.67
N ARG A 329 -28.87 -17.50 12.73
CA ARG A 329 -28.08 -17.87 13.92
C ARG A 329 -27.25 -16.71 14.49
N GLY A 330 -27.45 -15.49 13.99
CA GLY A 330 -26.76 -14.28 14.45
C GLY A 330 -25.42 -13.99 13.78
N VAL A 331 -25.01 -14.75 12.75
CA VAL A 331 -23.78 -14.50 12.00
C VAL A 331 -23.96 -13.31 11.07
N TRP A 332 -23.13 -12.27 11.20
CA TRP A 332 -23.16 -11.11 10.30
C TRP A 332 -22.37 -11.39 9.02
N PHE A 333 -22.78 -10.78 7.92
CA PHE A 333 -22.11 -10.90 6.63
C PHE A 333 -21.71 -9.55 6.08
N VAL A 334 -20.50 -9.46 5.50
CA VAL A 334 -20.11 -8.32 4.66
C VAL A 334 -19.99 -8.78 3.22
N SER A 335 -20.77 -8.16 2.33
CA SER A 335 -20.72 -8.45 0.90
C SER A 335 -19.58 -7.66 0.25
N THR A 336 -18.48 -8.32 -0.11
CA THR A 336 -17.36 -7.74 -0.89
C THR A 336 -17.29 -8.39 -2.28
N THR A 337 -16.27 -8.03 -3.07
CA THR A 337 -16.04 -8.61 -4.40
C THR A 337 -14.64 -9.18 -4.57
N ARG A 338 -14.55 -10.25 -5.37
CA ARG A 338 -13.29 -10.85 -5.83
C ARG A 338 -12.72 -10.18 -7.10
N THR A 339 -13.38 -9.15 -7.66
CA THR A 339 -12.84 -8.40 -8.82
C THR A 339 -11.55 -7.65 -8.48
N GLY A 340 -11.33 -7.34 -7.21
CA GLY A 340 -10.17 -6.59 -6.73
C GLY A 340 -10.33 -5.07 -6.79
N SER A 341 -11.46 -4.55 -7.28
CA SER A 341 -11.84 -3.14 -7.24
C SER A 341 -13.33 -2.94 -7.54
N GLY A 342 -13.85 -1.78 -7.16
CA GLY A 342 -15.26 -1.39 -7.32
C GLY A 342 -16.10 -1.68 -6.07
N ALA A 343 -17.13 -0.85 -5.85
CA ALA A 343 -17.96 -0.92 -4.64
C ALA A 343 -19.04 -2.02 -4.68
N VAL A 344 -19.36 -2.59 -3.52
CA VAL A 344 -20.47 -3.53 -3.30
C VAL A 344 -21.44 -3.00 -2.26
N GLU A 345 -22.52 -2.39 -2.75
CA GLU A 345 -23.62 -1.78 -1.97
C GLU A 345 -24.65 -2.82 -1.44
N SER A 346 -24.37 -4.12 -1.57
CA SER A 346 -25.32 -5.20 -1.25
C SER A 346 -25.56 -5.36 0.26
N THR A 347 -26.62 -4.70 0.75
CA THR A 347 -27.13 -4.76 2.14
C THR A 347 -28.38 -5.66 2.29
N GLY A 348 -28.80 -5.94 3.53
CA GLY A 348 -29.97 -6.76 3.85
C GLY A 348 -30.00 -7.23 5.30
N GLU A 349 -30.98 -8.03 5.71
CA GLU A 349 -31.01 -8.64 7.05
C GLU A 349 -29.74 -9.45 7.32
N GLY A 350 -29.03 -9.14 8.41
CA GLY A 350 -27.72 -9.72 8.75
C GLY A 350 -26.58 -9.41 7.77
N ILE A 351 -26.79 -8.51 6.80
CA ILE A 351 -25.83 -8.19 5.74
C ILE A 351 -25.48 -6.69 5.79
N ILE A 352 -24.19 -6.42 5.65
CA ILE A 352 -23.53 -5.12 5.58
C ILE A 352 -22.89 -4.99 4.18
N ALA A 353 -22.93 -3.79 3.60
CA ALA A 353 -22.23 -3.46 2.37
C ALA A 353 -20.71 -3.42 2.62
N GLY A 354 -19.92 -4.14 1.82
CA GLY A 354 -18.45 -4.07 1.91
C GLY A 354 -17.86 -2.88 1.20
N LEU A 355 -18.67 -2.14 0.42
CA LEU A 355 -18.24 -1.02 -0.42
C LEU A 355 -17.02 -1.45 -1.26
N ASP A 356 -16.00 -0.62 -1.42
CA ASP A 356 -14.78 -0.93 -2.19
C ASP A 356 -13.72 -1.73 -1.40
N LEU A 357 -13.99 -2.14 -0.15
CA LEU A 357 -13.04 -2.93 0.62
C LEU A 357 -12.81 -4.32 0.00
N LEU A 358 -11.54 -4.71 -0.02
CA LEU A 358 -11.13 -6.07 -0.36
C LEU A 358 -11.52 -7.05 0.75
N PRO A 359 -11.77 -8.34 0.44
CA PRO A 359 -12.27 -9.32 1.39
C PRO A 359 -11.45 -9.44 2.68
N GLN A 360 -10.11 -9.41 2.55
CA GLN A 360 -9.17 -9.45 3.67
C GLN A 360 -9.24 -8.22 4.58
N LYS A 361 -9.51 -7.04 4.02
CA LYS A 361 -9.67 -5.80 4.80
C LYS A 361 -11.04 -5.71 5.47
N ALA A 362 -12.09 -6.04 4.71
CA ALA A 362 -13.44 -6.17 5.26
C ALA A 362 -13.52 -7.20 6.40
N ARG A 363 -12.66 -8.23 6.41
CA ARG A 363 -12.54 -9.19 7.52
C ARG A 363 -12.04 -8.53 8.80
N LEU A 364 -10.98 -7.71 8.72
CA LEU A 364 -10.44 -6.98 9.87
C LEU A 364 -11.43 -5.93 10.38
N MET A 365 -12.04 -5.16 9.47
CA MET A 365 -13.09 -4.21 9.81
C MET A 365 -14.28 -4.88 10.49
N LEU A 366 -14.77 -6.01 9.96
CA LEU A 366 -15.88 -6.76 10.56
C LEU A 366 -15.50 -7.36 11.92
N MET A 367 -14.26 -7.82 12.10
CA MET A 367 -13.75 -8.36 13.36
C MET A 367 -13.75 -7.30 14.47
N LEU A 368 -13.18 -6.12 14.20
CA LEU A 368 -13.19 -4.99 15.13
C LEU A 368 -14.63 -4.51 15.37
N THR A 369 -15.42 -4.33 14.32
CA THR A 369 -16.85 -3.95 14.44
C THR A 369 -17.65 -4.92 15.31
N ARG A 370 -17.44 -6.24 15.18
CA ARG A 370 -18.10 -7.26 16.01
C ARG A 370 -17.60 -7.30 17.47
N ALA A 371 -16.38 -6.84 17.74
CA ALA A 371 -15.86 -6.71 19.10
C ALA A 371 -16.42 -5.47 19.82
N PHE A 372 -16.54 -4.35 19.10
CA PHE A 372 -16.94 -3.05 19.65
C PHE A 372 -18.44 -2.74 19.56
N THR A 373 -19.24 -3.46 18.75
CA THR A 373 -20.72 -3.33 18.76
C THR A 373 -21.47 -4.64 18.52
N THR A 374 -22.61 -4.76 19.20
CA THR A 374 -23.63 -5.81 18.97
C THR A 374 -24.83 -5.30 18.13
N ASP A 375 -24.85 -4.02 17.77
CA ASP A 375 -25.84 -3.44 16.86
C ASP A 375 -25.33 -3.42 15.41
N ILE A 376 -26.13 -3.96 14.48
CA ILE A 376 -25.80 -4.02 13.06
C ILE A 376 -26.04 -2.68 12.34
N GLU A 377 -26.87 -1.80 12.88
CA GLU A 377 -27.06 -0.47 12.28
C GLU A 377 -25.86 0.44 12.59
N GLN A 378 -25.39 0.46 13.85
CA GLN A 378 -24.10 1.07 14.21
C GLN A 378 -22.93 0.48 13.43
N ALA A 379 -22.96 -0.83 13.14
CA ALA A 379 -21.96 -1.49 12.30
C ALA A 379 -21.98 -0.97 10.85
N ARG A 380 -23.16 -0.78 10.24
CA ARG A 380 -23.27 -0.15 8.92
C ARG A 380 -22.71 1.27 8.92
N VAL A 381 -23.09 2.08 9.91
CA VAL A 381 -22.55 3.45 10.06
C VAL A 381 -21.03 3.45 10.10
N TRP A 382 -20.37 2.55 10.83
CA TRP A 382 -18.90 2.46 10.83
C TRP A 382 -18.33 1.92 9.51
N PHE A 383 -19.03 1.06 8.79
CA PHE A 383 -18.62 0.65 7.43
C PHE A 383 -18.67 1.83 6.44
N ASP A 384 -19.68 2.68 6.54
CA ASP A 384 -19.83 3.88 5.71
C ASP A 384 -18.82 4.98 6.10
N THR A 385 -18.62 5.27 7.40
CA THR A 385 -17.77 6.39 7.85
C THR A 385 -16.30 6.03 8.09
N VAL A 386 -16.02 4.95 8.82
CA VAL A 386 -14.63 4.55 9.19
C VAL A 386 -14.02 3.67 8.12
N ALA A 387 -14.82 2.83 7.47
CA ALA A 387 -14.35 1.92 6.44
C ALA A 387 -14.49 2.46 5.00
N ALA A 388 -15.18 3.57 4.77
CA ALA A 388 -15.21 4.31 3.50
C ALA A 388 -15.20 5.85 3.66
N PRO A 389 -14.29 6.43 4.47
CA PRO A 389 -14.22 7.87 4.70
C PRO A 389 -13.99 8.63 3.38
N SER A 390 -14.72 9.72 3.19
CA SER A 390 -14.68 10.56 1.99
C SER A 390 -14.58 12.04 2.35
N PHE A 391 -14.05 12.86 1.44
CA PHE A 391 -13.92 14.30 1.64
C PHE A 391 -15.27 14.99 1.48
N ASP A 392 -15.97 15.25 2.59
CA ASP A 392 -17.11 16.18 2.58
C ASP A 392 -16.60 17.63 2.71
N MET A 393 -16.64 18.36 1.60
CA MET A 393 -16.24 19.76 1.55
C MET A 393 -17.40 20.74 1.83
N SER A 394 -18.62 20.26 2.13
CA SER A 394 -19.80 21.11 2.35
C SER A 394 -19.62 22.06 3.53
N ALA A 395 -18.96 21.61 4.61
CA ALA A 395 -18.62 22.44 5.77
C ALA A 395 -17.71 23.64 5.45
N TYR A 396 -16.97 23.59 4.34
CA TYR A 396 -16.13 24.70 3.86
C TYR A 396 -16.84 25.62 2.86
N ALA A 397 -18.05 25.28 2.41
CA ALA A 397 -18.80 26.08 1.44
C ALA A 397 -19.45 27.33 2.07
N ASP A 398 -19.88 27.26 3.33
CA ASP A 398 -20.42 28.39 4.09
C ASP A 398 -19.32 29.36 4.60
N ALA A 399 -18.04 28.98 4.48
CA ALA A 399 -16.89 29.85 4.75
C ALA A 399 -16.65 30.84 3.59
N GLY A 400 -17.69 31.60 3.21
CA GLY A 400 -17.58 32.70 2.26
C GLY A 400 -16.61 33.78 2.76
N PRO A 401 -16.01 34.58 1.86
CA PRO A 401 -15.10 35.65 2.26
C PRO A 401 -15.81 36.63 3.19
N GLU A 402 -15.21 36.91 4.36
CA GLU A 402 -15.68 38.01 5.21
C GLU A 402 -15.71 39.30 4.37
N PRO A 403 -16.81 40.08 4.41
CA PRO A 403 -16.92 41.28 3.60
C PRO A 403 -15.89 42.31 4.06
N THR A 404 -14.83 42.49 3.26
CA THR A 404 -13.82 43.52 3.48
C THR A 404 -14.50 44.88 3.64
N PRO A 405 -14.14 45.70 4.64
CA PRO A 405 -14.70 47.04 4.78
C PRO A 405 -14.46 47.85 3.50
N SER A 406 -15.55 48.23 2.84
CA SER A 406 -15.48 49.05 1.63
C SER A 406 -15.02 50.46 2.02
N GLU A 407 -13.78 50.80 1.69
CA GLU A 407 -13.37 52.21 1.67
C GLU A 407 -14.19 52.93 0.58
N GLU A 408 -14.91 54.00 0.95
CA GLU A 408 -15.74 54.75 0.02
C GLU A 408 -14.85 55.51 -1.00
N PRO A 409 -15.06 55.33 -2.32
CA PRO A 409 -14.24 56.00 -3.32
C PRO A 409 -14.51 57.51 -3.34
N THR A 410 -13.49 58.31 -3.03
CA THR A 410 -13.57 59.78 -3.09
C THR A 410 -13.82 60.26 -4.52
N THR A 411 -14.89 61.02 -4.72
CA THR A 411 -15.28 61.58 -6.02
C THR A 411 -14.42 62.79 -6.40
N GLU A 412 -13.60 62.65 -7.46
CA GLU A 412 -13.14 63.78 -8.28
C GLU A 412 -13.72 63.65 -9.69
N GLU A 413 -14.37 64.71 -10.20
CA GLU A 413 -14.99 64.74 -11.52
C GLU A 413 -13.98 65.19 -12.60
N PRO A 414 -13.71 64.40 -13.66
CA PRO A 414 -12.90 64.83 -14.79
C PRO A 414 -13.74 65.58 -15.83
N SER A 415 -13.50 66.88 -16.00
CA SER A 415 -14.15 67.69 -17.04
C SER A 415 -13.50 67.53 -18.42
N GLY A 416 -14.26 67.13 -19.44
CA GLY A 416 -13.80 67.10 -20.85
C GLY A 416 -14.93 66.82 -21.85
N GLU A 417 -14.95 67.53 -22.97
CA GLU A 417 -16.01 67.43 -24.00
C GLU A 417 -15.77 66.29 -25.02
N PRO A 418 -16.84 65.75 -25.64
CA PRO A 418 -16.75 64.60 -26.55
C PRO A 418 -16.44 64.99 -28.01
N THR A 419 -15.81 64.07 -28.76
CA THR A 419 -15.69 64.13 -30.23
C THR A 419 -16.14 62.80 -30.86
N THR A 420 -16.79 62.90 -32.02
CA THR A 420 -17.55 61.80 -32.66
C THR A 420 -16.74 60.95 -33.64
N GLY A 421 -17.06 59.66 -33.74
CA GLY A 421 -16.65 58.74 -34.81
C GLY A 421 -17.69 57.64 -35.01
N GLU A 422 -17.90 57.18 -36.24
CA GLU A 422 -19.02 56.30 -36.65
C GLU A 422 -18.64 54.80 -36.75
N PRO A 423 -19.62 53.87 -36.73
CA PRO A 423 -19.36 52.43 -36.68
C PRO A 423 -19.46 51.68 -38.02
N SER A 424 -18.88 50.48 -38.06
CA SER A 424 -19.01 49.43 -39.09
C SER A 424 -18.35 48.16 -38.53
N GLU A 425 -18.75 46.90 -38.71
CA GLU A 425 -19.96 46.16 -39.12
C GLU A 425 -19.64 44.67 -38.74
N GLU A 426 -20.59 43.73 -38.86
CA GLU A 426 -20.42 42.33 -38.40
C GLU A 426 -19.87 41.38 -39.48
N PRO A 427 -19.21 40.27 -39.10
CA PRO A 427 -19.00 39.11 -39.96
C PRO A 427 -19.97 37.97 -39.64
N SER A 428 -20.76 37.54 -40.62
CA SER A 428 -21.52 36.28 -40.58
C SER A 428 -20.91 35.23 -41.52
N GLY A 429 -21.08 33.95 -41.23
CA GLY A 429 -20.56 32.85 -42.06
C GLY A 429 -20.98 31.47 -41.58
N GLU A 430 -21.60 30.70 -42.48
CA GLU A 430 -22.03 29.30 -42.29
C GLU A 430 -21.57 28.43 -43.49
N PRO A 431 -21.71 27.08 -43.46
CA PRO A 431 -20.72 26.17 -44.08
C PRO A 431 -20.98 25.78 -45.54
N SER A 432 -20.02 25.03 -46.11
CA SER A 432 -20.10 24.37 -47.43
C SER A 432 -19.63 22.91 -47.38
N GLU A 433 -20.12 22.07 -48.30
CA GLU A 433 -19.99 20.61 -48.26
C GLU A 433 -18.73 20.02 -48.96
N GLU A 434 -18.65 18.69 -48.86
CA GLU A 434 -17.73 17.70 -49.46
C GLU A 434 -17.82 17.62 -51.02
N PRO A 435 -17.06 16.78 -51.80
CA PRO A 435 -16.89 15.32 -51.57
C PRO A 435 -15.63 14.57 -52.13
N SER A 436 -15.64 13.25 -51.87
CA SER A 436 -15.21 12.13 -52.74
C SER A 436 -13.84 11.45 -52.51
N GLY A 437 -13.88 10.11 -52.44
CA GLY A 437 -12.73 9.20 -52.35
C GLY A 437 -13.08 7.83 -51.72
N GLU A 438 -13.57 6.87 -52.51
CA GLU A 438 -14.00 5.53 -52.02
C GLU A 438 -12.84 4.52 -51.81
N PRO A 439 -13.05 3.45 -51.01
CA PRO A 439 -12.01 2.50 -50.59
C PRO A 439 -11.81 1.29 -51.55
N THR A 440 -10.78 0.47 -51.28
CA THR A 440 -10.57 -0.83 -51.93
C THR A 440 -10.15 -1.92 -50.93
N ASP A 441 -10.51 -3.17 -51.24
CA ASP A 441 -10.45 -4.33 -50.34
C ASP A 441 -9.10 -5.06 -50.26
N GLY A 442 -8.97 -5.85 -49.20
CA GLY A 442 -8.70 -7.29 -49.40
C GLY A 442 -7.30 -7.82 -49.06
N PRO A 443 -7.20 -9.08 -48.57
CA PRO A 443 -5.92 -9.71 -48.24
C PRO A 443 -5.28 -10.43 -49.44
N SER A 444 -3.97 -10.64 -49.36
CA SER A 444 -3.23 -11.57 -50.23
C SER A 444 -2.38 -12.53 -49.38
N THR A 445 -2.42 -13.82 -49.73
CA THR A 445 -1.49 -14.84 -49.24
C THR A 445 -0.31 -14.99 -50.19
N ASP A 446 0.84 -15.51 -49.70
CA ASP A 446 1.43 -16.79 -50.15
C ASP A 446 2.85 -17.02 -49.59
N ALA A 447 3.25 -18.29 -49.53
CA ALA A 447 4.61 -18.79 -49.25
C ALA A 447 5.08 -19.64 -50.47
N PRO A 448 6.37 -20.02 -50.66
CA PRO A 448 7.20 -20.83 -49.75
C PRO A 448 8.64 -20.24 -49.59
N THR A 449 9.67 -20.86 -48.99
CA THR A 449 9.96 -22.21 -48.43
C THR A 449 10.46 -22.11 -46.97
N GLY A 450 10.69 -23.18 -46.19
CA GLY A 450 10.55 -24.63 -46.46
C GLY A 450 11.86 -25.41 -46.23
N VAL A 451 12.16 -25.72 -44.96
CA VAL A 451 13.12 -26.75 -44.51
C VAL A 451 12.50 -27.47 -43.31
N THR A 452 12.65 -28.79 -43.25
CA THR A 452 12.21 -29.66 -42.15
C THR A 452 13.37 -30.55 -41.72
N ASP A 453 13.60 -30.69 -40.42
CA ASP A 453 14.36 -31.80 -39.85
C ASP A 453 13.67 -32.25 -38.55
N GLU A 454 13.48 -33.56 -38.42
CA GLU A 454 12.98 -34.24 -37.21
C GLU A 454 14.04 -35.26 -36.71
N PRO A 455 13.97 -35.72 -35.45
CA PRO A 455 15.12 -36.33 -34.79
C PRO A 455 15.42 -37.76 -35.23
N SER A 456 16.71 -38.13 -35.16
CA SER A 456 17.20 -39.49 -35.31
C SER A 456 17.48 -40.13 -33.94
N ASP A 457 16.65 -41.10 -33.57
CA ASP A 457 16.88 -41.98 -32.42
C ASP A 457 17.71 -43.21 -32.86
N THR A 458 18.72 -43.63 -32.10
CA THR A 458 19.33 -44.98 -32.25
C THR A 458 20.20 -45.42 -31.06
N SER A 459 19.59 -46.23 -30.20
CA SER A 459 20.16 -47.28 -29.34
C SER A 459 21.69 -47.58 -29.35
N SER A 460 22.28 -47.68 -28.15
CA SER A 460 23.07 -48.86 -27.75
C SER A 460 23.22 -48.96 -26.22
N SER A 461 23.39 -50.18 -25.70
CA SER A 461 23.32 -50.52 -24.26
C SER A 461 24.63 -51.23 -23.76
N PRO A 462 24.70 -51.99 -22.65
CA PRO A 462 25.50 -51.52 -21.50
C PRO A 462 26.53 -52.52 -20.90
N ALA A 463 27.50 -51.99 -20.12
CA ALA A 463 28.22 -52.65 -19.01
C ALA A 463 29.16 -51.65 -18.31
N GLY A 464 29.52 -51.74 -17.02
CA GLY A 464 29.04 -52.61 -15.94
C GLY A 464 30.11 -52.82 -14.83
N ALA A 465 29.69 -52.83 -13.54
CA ALA A 465 30.44 -53.27 -12.34
C ALA A 465 31.83 -52.63 -12.02
N ALA A 466 32.24 -52.31 -10.78
CA ALA A 466 31.62 -52.23 -9.44
C ALA A 466 32.58 -51.36 -8.56
N SER A 467 32.78 -51.41 -7.22
CA SER A 467 32.27 -52.21 -6.10
C SER A 467 32.61 -51.54 -4.75
N GLY A 468 31.72 -51.59 -3.76
CA GLY A 468 31.98 -51.25 -2.35
C GLY A 468 31.62 -49.79 -1.95
N GLY A 469 31.19 -49.52 -0.71
CA GLY A 469 30.82 -50.44 0.37
C GLY A 469 30.84 -49.78 1.76
N SER A 470 29.89 -50.13 2.65
CA SER A 470 29.74 -49.61 4.03
C SER A 470 29.30 -48.13 4.13
N SER A 471 28.50 -47.66 5.09
CA SER A 471 27.55 -48.31 6.02
C SER A 471 26.75 -47.25 6.80
N GLY A 472 25.44 -47.46 7.02
CA GLY A 472 24.61 -46.61 7.89
C GLY A 472 23.16 -46.55 7.41
N GLY A 473 22.28 -47.37 7.98
CA GLY A 473 20.89 -47.49 7.53
C GLY A 473 19.91 -46.59 8.30
N PRO A 474 18.86 -46.06 7.66
CA PRO A 474 17.68 -45.50 8.34
C PRO A 474 16.69 -46.61 8.72
N LEU A 475 15.66 -46.25 9.51
CA LEU A 475 14.29 -46.82 9.61
C LEU A 475 13.65 -46.25 10.93
N ALA A 476 12.34 -46.27 11.16
CA ALA A 476 11.29 -47.00 10.48
C ALA A 476 10.01 -46.18 10.20
N PHE A 477 9.33 -46.53 9.11
CA PHE A 477 7.90 -46.29 8.92
C PHE A 477 7.25 -47.68 8.85
N THR A 478 6.33 -48.01 9.76
CA THR A 478 5.76 -49.37 9.87
C THR A 478 4.47 -49.50 9.05
N GLY A 479 4.41 -50.51 8.17
CA GLY A 479 3.20 -50.84 7.42
C GLY A 479 2.88 -52.34 7.45
N ALA A 480 1.59 -52.67 7.33
CA ALA A 480 1.06 -54.00 7.07
C ALA A 480 -0.37 -53.87 6.48
N GLY A 481 -0.77 -54.60 5.43
CA GLY A 481 0.01 -55.53 4.60
C GLY A 481 -0.76 -56.04 3.36
N SER A 482 0.00 -56.56 2.39
CA SER A 482 -0.29 -57.55 1.31
C SER A 482 -1.75 -57.95 0.95
N VAL A 483 -2.27 -57.88 -0.32
CA VAL A 483 -1.84 -58.47 -1.65
C VAL A 483 -2.40 -59.91 -1.86
N PRO A 484 -2.78 -60.46 -3.08
CA PRO A 484 -2.81 -59.96 -4.50
C PRO A 484 -4.07 -60.32 -5.37
N LEU A 485 -3.96 -60.11 -6.72
CA LEU A 485 -4.67 -60.73 -7.89
C LEU A 485 -6.13 -60.27 -8.22
N VAL A 486 -6.58 -60.13 -9.48
CA VAL A 486 -5.92 -60.16 -10.83
C VAL A 486 -6.70 -59.33 -11.89
N LEU A 487 -6.15 -59.19 -13.11
CA LEU A 487 -6.64 -58.40 -14.27
C LEU A 487 -8.12 -58.64 -14.67
N GLY A 488 -8.79 -57.60 -15.21
CA GLY A 488 -10.08 -57.75 -15.90
C GLY A 488 -10.61 -56.51 -16.67
N VAL A 489 -10.43 -56.52 -18.00
CA VAL A 489 -11.22 -55.81 -19.05
C VAL A 489 -11.42 -54.29 -18.95
N ALA A 490 -10.70 -53.54 -19.78
CA ALA A 490 -11.09 -52.19 -20.21
C ALA A 490 -11.92 -52.26 -21.51
N LEU A 491 -13.27 -52.23 -21.42
CA LEU A 491 -14.13 -52.21 -22.63
C LEU A 491 -15.56 -51.64 -22.42
N VAL A 492 -15.75 -50.52 -21.71
CA VAL A 492 -17.09 -49.90 -21.53
C VAL A 492 -17.09 -48.39 -21.84
N LEU A 493 -16.57 -48.01 -23.02
CA LEU A 493 -16.68 -46.63 -23.54
C LEU A 493 -17.24 -46.55 -24.98
N ILE A 494 -17.85 -47.63 -25.51
CA ILE A 494 -18.49 -47.65 -26.83
C ILE A 494 -19.92 -48.25 -26.74
N VAL A 495 -20.80 -47.60 -25.96
CA VAL A 495 -22.26 -47.85 -25.97
C VAL A 495 -23.05 -46.54 -25.88
N SER A 496 -22.69 -45.65 -24.95
CA SER A 496 -23.47 -44.43 -24.63
C SER A 496 -23.57 -43.40 -25.77
N GLY A 497 -22.78 -43.52 -26.84
CA GLY A 497 -22.84 -42.62 -28.00
C GLY A 497 -24.08 -42.82 -28.89
N ALA A 498 -24.75 -43.98 -28.84
CA ALA A 498 -25.85 -44.31 -29.75
C ALA A 498 -27.23 -43.75 -29.31
N ALA A 499 -27.42 -43.47 -28.02
CA ALA A 499 -28.75 -43.13 -27.47
C ALA A 499 -29.21 -41.68 -27.75
N VAL A 500 -28.27 -40.74 -27.91
CA VAL A 500 -28.59 -39.30 -27.97
C VAL A 500 -29.04 -38.84 -29.36
N HIS A 501 -28.63 -39.54 -30.43
CA HIS A 501 -28.95 -39.13 -31.81
C HIS A 501 -30.36 -39.53 -32.29
N GLY A 502 -31.04 -40.44 -31.59
CA GLY A 502 -32.39 -40.90 -31.96
C GLY A 502 -33.52 -39.91 -31.64
N HIS A 503 -33.37 -39.07 -30.61
CA HIS A 503 -34.50 -38.34 -30.02
C HIS A 503 -34.80 -36.95 -30.62
N ARG A 504 -33.95 -36.42 -31.53
CA ARG A 504 -34.11 -35.08 -32.12
C ARG A 504 -34.88 -35.03 -33.46
N ARG A 505 -35.42 -36.16 -33.96
CA ARG A 505 -36.18 -36.21 -35.24
C ARG A 505 -37.70 -36.40 -35.11
N ARG A 506 -38.30 -36.24 -33.92
CA ARG A 506 -39.77 -36.34 -33.71
C ARG A 506 -40.47 -35.09 -33.17
N ALA A 507 -39.79 -33.93 -33.15
CA ALA A 507 -40.32 -32.67 -32.61
C ALA A 507 -40.26 -31.50 -33.63
N ARG A 508 -40.42 -31.78 -34.94
CA ARG A 508 -40.50 -30.78 -36.02
C ARG A 508 -41.57 -31.12 -37.07
N HIS A 509 -42.80 -31.36 -36.61
CA HIS A 509 -44.01 -31.35 -37.44
C HIS A 509 -45.24 -31.24 -36.51
N LEU A 510 -45.56 -30.03 -36.01
CA LEU A 510 -46.87 -29.66 -35.44
C LEU A 510 -46.94 -28.17 -35.00
N THR A 511 -46.82 -27.24 -35.95
CA THR A 511 -47.31 -25.84 -35.84
C THR A 511 -47.18 -25.13 -37.19
N MET A 512 -48.24 -25.15 -38.02
CA MET A 512 -48.34 -24.26 -39.19
C MET A 512 -49.79 -24.12 -39.69
N THR A 513 -50.68 -23.65 -38.83
CA THR A 513 -52.06 -23.21 -39.14
C THR A 513 -52.58 -22.32 -38.01
N ALA A 514 -53.42 -21.34 -38.37
CA ALA A 514 -53.83 -20.18 -37.56
C ALA A 514 -52.68 -19.18 -37.32
#